data_AF-A0A376TU01-F1
#
_entry.id   AF-A0A376TU01-F1
#
_cell.length_a   1.000
_cell.length_b   1.000
_cell.length_c   1.000
_cell.angle_alpha   90.00
_cell.angle_beta   90.00
_cell.angle_gamma   90.00
#
_symmetry.space_group_name_H-M   'P 1'
#
loop_
_entity.id
_entity.type
_entity.pdbx_description
1 polymer ?
#
loop_
_entity_poly.entity_id
_entity_poly.type
_entity_poly.pdbx_seq_one_letter_code
_entity_poly.pdbx_strand_id
1 'polypeptide(L)' 'MSNSISLIAILSLFTLLPFIIASGTCFIKFSIVFVIVRNALGLQQVPSNMTLNGVALLLSMFVMMPVGKEIYNKQSE' A
#
# COMPACT_ATOMS: atom_id res chain seq x y z
N MET A 1 -24.22 15.67 -18.72
CA MET A 1 -23.76 14.35 -19.21
C MET A 1 -22.23 14.23 -19.32
N SER A 2 -21.47 15.33 -19.29
CA SER A 2 -19.98 15.33 -19.27
C SER A 2 -19.35 14.96 -17.92
N ASN A 3 -20.07 15.10 -16.80
CA ASN A 3 -19.52 14.77 -15.47
C ASN A 3 -19.63 13.27 -15.10
N SER A 4 -20.55 12.53 -15.71
CA SER A 4 -20.78 11.11 -15.37
C SER A 4 -19.60 10.24 -15.81
N ILE A 5 -19.07 10.45 -17.02
CA ILE A 5 -17.86 9.77 -17.51
C ILE A 5 -16.65 10.08 -16.61
N SER A 6 -16.46 11.36 -16.25
CA SER A 6 -15.35 11.77 -15.38
C SER A 6 -15.41 11.12 -14.00
N LEU A 7 -16.62 11.01 -13.43
CA LEU A 7 -16.85 10.37 -12.13
C LEU A 7 -16.58 8.86 -12.19
N ILE A 8 -17.02 8.20 -13.27
CA ILE A 8 -16.72 6.77 -13.52
C ILE A 8 -15.22 6.54 -13.66
N ALA A 9 -14.52 7.41 -14.41
CA ALA A 9 -13.07 7.32 -14.58
C ALA A 9 -12.32 7.46 -13.25
N ILE A 10 -12.72 8.42 -12.39
CA ILE A 10 -12.13 8.61 -11.06
C ILE A 10 -12.37 7.41 -10.14
N LEU A 11 -13.59 6.87 -10.10
CA LEU A 11 -13.90 5.70 -9.27
C LEU A 11 -13.14 4.46 -9.73
N SER A 12 -12.99 4.28 -11.04
CA SER A 12 -12.14 3.22 -11.62
C SER A 12 -10.70 3.36 -11.12
N LEU A 13 -10.13 4.56 -11.20
CA LEU A 13 -8.77 4.85 -10.74
C LEU A 13 -8.60 4.62 -9.23
N PHE A 14 -9.61 4.99 -8.42
CA PHE A 14 -9.59 4.79 -6.98
C PHE A 14 -9.62 3.31 -6.58
N THR A 15 -10.27 2.47 -7.39
CA THR A 15 -10.30 1.00 -7.18
C THR A 15 -8.96 0.36 -7.52
N LEU A 16 -8.23 0.90 -8.50
CA LEU A 16 -6.88 0.48 -8.89
C LEU A 16 -5.79 0.96 -7.91
N LEU A 17 -6.04 2.07 -7.21
CA LEU A 17 -5.10 2.69 -6.26
C LEU A 17 -4.50 1.71 -5.23
N PRO A 18 -5.28 0.89 -4.49
CA PRO A 18 -4.71 -0.06 -3.52
C PRO A 18 -3.82 -1.12 -4.18
N PHE A 19 -4.11 -1.51 -5.42
CA PHE A 19 -3.29 -2.46 -6.17
C PHE A 19 -1.94 -1.86 -6.54
N ILE A 20 -1.91 -0.60 -6.98
CA ILE A 20 -0.68 0.14 -7.28
C ILE A 20 0.15 0.33 -6.02
N ILE A 21 -0.48 0.65 -4.88
CA ILE A 21 0.23 0.79 -3.61
C ILE A 21 0.82 -0.55 -3.16
N ALA A 22 0.03 -1.63 -3.22
CA ALA A 22 0.47 -2.95 -2.80
C ALA A 22 1.59 -3.52 -3.69
N SER A 23 1.59 -3.23 -5.00
CA SER A 23 2.57 -3.76 -5.96
C SER A 23 3.77 -2.86 -6.23
N GLY A 24 3.57 -1.54 -6.23
CA GLY A 24 4.55 -0.54 -6.62
C GLY A 24 5.37 0.05 -5.48
N THR A 25 5.12 -0.35 -4.22
CA THR A 25 5.83 0.17 -3.05
C THR A 25 6.60 -0.90 -2.29
N CYS A 26 7.31 -0.50 -1.23
CA CYS A 26 8.02 -1.41 -0.33
C CYS A 26 7.10 -2.31 0.53
N PHE A 27 5.77 -2.17 0.40
CA PHE A 27 4.77 -3.00 1.10
C PHE A 27 5.02 -4.52 0.94
N ILE A 28 5.32 -4.99 -0.28
CA ILE A 28 5.57 -6.41 -0.56
C ILE A 28 6.68 -6.97 0.32
N LYS A 29 7.81 -6.25 0.45
CA LYS A 29 8.95 -6.72 1.23
C LYS A 29 8.59 -6.87 2.70
N PHE A 30 7.89 -5.89 3.28
CA PHE A 30 7.44 -5.99 4.67
C PHE A 30 6.47 -7.14 4.90
N SER A 31 5.45 -7.28 4.03
CA SER A 31 4.46 -8.35 4.15
C SER A 31 5.09 -9.75 4.05
N ILE A 32 5.94 -9.97 3.05
CA ILE A 32 6.60 -11.27 2.84
C ILE A 32 7.51 -11.62 4.01
N VAL A 33 8.35 -10.69 4.48
CA VAL A 33 9.27 -10.95 5.60
C VAL A 33 8.49 -11.28 6.86
N PHE A 34 7.40 -10.56 7.15
CA PHE A 34 6.54 -10.85 8.30
C PHE A 34 5.87 -12.23 8.22
N VAL A 35 5.44 -12.66 7.04
CA VAL A 35 4.87 -14.00 6.83
C VAL A 35 5.93 -15.08 6.99
N ILE A 36 7.14 -14.88 6.46
CA ILE A 36 8.27 -15.82 6.61
C ILE A 36 8.61 -15.97 8.09
N VAL A 37 8.72 -14.87 8.84
CA VAL A 37 9.00 -14.88 10.28
C VAL A 37 7.91 -15.64 11.04
N ARG A 38 6.62 -15.37 10.73
CA ARG A 38 5.53 -16.13 11.36
C ARG A 38 5.63 -17.63 11.09
N ASN A 39 5.88 -18.01 9.83
CA ASN A 39 6.00 -19.42 9.46
C ASN A 39 7.19 -20.08 10.16
N ALA A 40 8.29 -19.34 10.34
CA ALA A 40 9.47 -19.80 11.08
C ALA A 40 9.19 -20.01 12.58
N LEU A 41 8.25 -19.26 13.17
CA LEU A 41 7.83 -19.44 14.57
C LEU A 41 6.94 -20.68 14.78
N GLY A 42 6.48 -21.35 13.72
CA GLY A 42 5.58 -22.51 13.81
C GLY A 42 4.16 -22.17 14.30
N LEU A 43 3.82 -20.87 14.38
CA LEU A 43 2.51 -20.38 14.83
C LEU A 43 1.65 -20.03 13.61
N GLN A 44 0.47 -20.64 13.47
CA GLN A 44 -0.38 -20.44 12.29
C GLN A 44 -1.41 -19.31 12.45
N GLN A 45 -1.93 -19.08 13.66
CA GLN A 45 -2.98 -18.08 13.91
C GLN A 45 -2.48 -16.82 14.61
N VAL A 46 -1.36 -16.90 15.32
CA VAL A 46 -0.74 -15.77 16.01
C VAL A 46 0.57 -15.46 15.28
N PRO A 47 0.80 -14.26 14.74
CA PRO A 47 -0.11 -13.11 14.58
C PRO A 47 -1.04 -13.25 13.35
N SER A 48 -2.24 -12.67 13.43
CA SER A 48 -3.23 -12.68 12.34
C SER A 48 -2.69 -11.96 11.08
N ASN A 49 -3.05 -12.46 9.90
CA ASN A 49 -2.73 -11.83 8.60
C ASN A 49 -3.18 -10.36 8.55
N MET A 50 -4.31 -10.03 9.17
CA MET A 50 -4.84 -8.66 9.18
C MET A 50 -3.91 -7.70 9.94
N THR A 51 -3.35 -8.15 11.06
CA THR A 51 -2.41 -7.36 11.86
C THR A 51 -1.07 -7.19 11.14
N LEU A 52 -0.53 -8.26 10.55
CA LEU A 52 0.74 -8.21 9.81
C LEU A 52 0.63 -7.26 8.61
N ASN A 53 -0.47 -7.34 7.86
CA ASN A 53 -0.71 -6.44 6.73
C ASN A 53 -0.92 -4.99 7.20
N GLY A 54 -1.63 -4.77 8.31
CA GLY A 54 -1.81 -3.42 8.88
C GLY A 54 -0.48 -2.76 9.27
N VAL A 55 0.39 -3.50 9.96
CA VAL A 55 1.73 -3.01 10.33
C VAL A 55 2.59 -2.77 9.09
N ALA A 56 2.58 -3.68 8.12
CA ALA A 56 3.32 -3.52 6.86
C ALA A 56 2.89 -2.27 6.08
N LEU A 57 1.59 -1.95 6.06
CA LEU A 57 1.06 -0.78 5.36
C LEU A 57 1.46 0.52 6.05
N LEU A 58 1.40 0.57 7.39
CA LEU A 58 1.85 1.72 8.17
C LEU A 58 3.36 1.99 7.98
N LEU A 59 4.20 0.95 8.05
CA LEU A 59 5.63 1.08 7.81
C LEU A 59 5.93 1.51 6.37
N SER A 60 5.22 0.96 5.39
CA SER A 60 5.36 1.37 3.98
C SER A 60 5.05 2.86 3.81
N MET A 61 3.94 3.35 4.38
CA MET A 61 3.58 4.78 4.32
C MET A 61 4.64 5.67 4.98
N PHE A 62 5.21 5.25 6.10
CA PHE A 62 6.30 5.99 6.76
C PHE A 62 7.55 6.09 5.88
N VAL A 63 7.95 4.99 5.24
CA VAL A 63 9.12 4.94 4.35
C VAL A 63 8.88 5.72 3.05
N MET A 64 7.64 5.76 2.55
CA MET A 64 7.28 6.47 1.31
C MET A 64 7.01 7.98 1.49
N MET A 65 6.98 8.50 2.72
CA MET A 65 6.80 9.93 2.99
C MET A 65 7.72 10.86 2.17
N PRO A 66 9.05 10.63 2.02
CA PRO A 66 9.92 11.49 1.20
C PRO A 66 9.55 11.47 -0.28
N VAL A 67 9.16 10.32 -0.84
CA VAL A 67 8.78 10.20 -2.25
C VAL A 67 7.53 11.04 -2.53
N GLY A 68 6.56 11.03 -1.61
CA GLY A 68 5.38 11.89 -1.70
C GLY A 68 5.72 13.39 -1.65
N LYS A 69 6.69 13.78 -0.81
CA LYS A 69 7.17 15.17 -0.74
C LYS A 69 7.90 15.59 -2.02
N GLU A 70 8.71 14.71 -2.59
CA GLU A 70 9.43 14.97 -3.84
C GLU A 70 8.46 15.18 -5.01
N ILE A 71 7.43 14.33 -5.12
CA ILE A 71 6.38 14.46 -6.14
C ILE A 71 5.63 15.78 -5.96
N TYR A 72 5.25 16.14 -4.74
CA TYR A 72 4.56 17.40 -4.47
C TYR A 72 5.40 18.62 -4.84
N ASN A 73 6.69 18.62 -4.46
CA ASN A 73 7.61 19.71 -4.78
C ASN A 73 7.85 19.84 -6.29
N LYS A 74 7.97 18.71 -7.00
CA LYS A 74 8.17 18.68 -8.45
C LYS A 74 6.92 19.08 -9.23
N GLN A 75 5.73 18.91 -8.65
CA GLN A 75 4.46 19.37 -9.23
C GLN A 75 4.26 20.88 -9.07
N SER A 76 4.94 21.51 -8.10
CA SER A 76 4.86 22.96 -7.86
C SER A 76 5.84 23.81 -8.68
N GLU A 77 6.64 23.19 -9.54
CA GLU A 77 7.51 23.81 -10.55
C GLU A 77 6.89 23.66 -11.95
#